data_AF-A0A378UJ54-F1
#
_entry.id   AF-A0A378UJ54-F1
#
_cell.length_a   1.000
_cell.length_b   1.000
_cell.length_c   1.000
_cell.angle_alpha   90.00
_cell.angle_beta   90.00
_cell.angle_gamma   90.00
#
_symmetry.space_group_name_H-M   'P 1'
#
loop_
_entity.id
_entity.type
_entity.pdbx_description
1 polymer ?
#
loop_
_entity_poly.entity_id
_entity_poly.type
_entity_poly.pdbx_seq_one_letter_code
_entity_poly.pdbx_strand_id
1 'polypeptide(L)'
;MSEFIGLYGRVADVKAVKSLGVCRVVVEVPIEQHKAVTNGFWDADVLVTLSDGRQAYGVAKAEAADVEEAADAAQDYGAYYQTLYKKGFFNNPSLWFVIGSDEAYQQWTRSRPSAISNKGDWVEEIGEYRCEYAHVRRVAAGSGTASKPEYSGLPLRHEEHALQHSLGEMGVLQHYGKNINTPSEAAAWFEKKAAENRTAWIKDALHRLFGVESLKTVPPSEFADWAKANGLYAALPAAFK
;
A
#
# COMPACT_ATOMS: atom_id res chain seq x y z
N MET A 1 -0.23 -37.29 14.12
CA MET A 1 -1.09 -36.47 13.25
C MET A 1 -2.22 -35.96 14.12
N SER A 2 -2.21 -34.67 14.46
CA SER A 2 -3.31 -34.04 15.18
C SER A 2 -4.44 -33.78 14.18
N GLU A 3 -5.56 -34.47 14.37
CA GLU A 3 -6.78 -34.29 13.58
C GLU A 3 -7.32 -32.88 13.88
N PHE A 4 -7.47 -32.05 12.85
CA PHE A 4 -8.03 -30.71 13.01
C PHE A 4 -9.54 -30.84 13.24
N ILE A 5 -9.98 -30.59 14.46
CA ILE A 5 -11.40 -30.58 14.82
C ILE A 5 -11.89 -29.13 14.71
N GLY A 6 -12.41 -28.77 13.53
CA GLY A 6 -13.06 -27.48 13.32
C GLY A 6 -14.47 -27.48 13.89
N LEU A 7 -14.84 -26.43 14.63
CA LEU A 7 -16.20 -26.22 15.15
C LEU A 7 -16.82 -25.02 14.45
N TYR A 8 -18.12 -25.12 14.17
CA TYR A 8 -18.87 -24.05 13.53
C TYR A 8 -19.94 -23.54 14.49
N GLY A 9 -19.99 -22.22 14.65
CA GLY A 9 -20.98 -21.57 15.48
C GLY A 9 -21.29 -20.17 15.00
N ARG A 10 -22.40 -19.62 15.48
CA ARG A 10 -22.78 -18.24 15.18
C ARG A 10 -22.19 -17.32 16.23
N VAL A 11 -21.66 -16.19 15.78
CA VAL A 11 -21.24 -15.12 16.70
C VAL A 11 -22.48 -14.51 17.31
N ALA A 12 -22.65 -14.73 18.61
CA ALA A 12 -23.79 -14.21 19.36
C ALA A 12 -23.47 -12.84 19.96
N ASP A 13 -22.22 -12.61 20.38
CA ASP A 13 -21.78 -11.33 20.94
C ASP A 13 -20.31 -11.04 20.64
N VAL A 14 -19.98 -9.76 20.47
CA VAL A 14 -18.62 -9.25 20.29
C VAL A 14 -18.43 -8.04 21.19
N LYS A 15 -17.62 -8.20 22.24
CA LYS A 15 -17.38 -7.15 23.24
C LYS A 15 -15.92 -6.75 23.32
N ALA A 16 -15.63 -5.48 23.06
CA ALA A 16 -14.30 -4.92 23.29
C ALA A 16 -14.04 -4.76 24.80
N VAL A 17 -12.95 -5.36 25.29
CA VAL A 17 -12.49 -5.22 26.68
C VAL A 17 -11.27 -4.30 26.69
N LYS A 18 -11.56 -2.99 26.69
CA LYS A 18 -10.55 -1.93 26.53
C LYS A 18 -9.41 -1.99 27.56
N SER A 19 -9.71 -2.40 28.80
CA SER A 19 -8.72 -2.52 29.88
C SER A 19 -7.65 -3.57 29.61
N LEU A 20 -7.96 -4.57 28.78
CA LEU A 20 -7.05 -5.66 28.44
C LEU A 20 -6.55 -5.55 26.99
N GLY A 21 -7.03 -4.57 26.21
CA GLY A 21 -6.68 -4.42 24.80
C GLY A 21 -7.17 -5.57 23.90
N VAL A 22 -8.14 -6.36 24.36
CA VAL A 22 -8.64 -7.55 23.65
C VAL A 22 -10.11 -7.43 23.26
N CYS A 23 -10.54 -8.24 22.30
CA CYS A 23 -11.94 -8.42 21.94
C CYS A 23 -12.40 -9.81 22.42
N ARG A 24 -13.54 -9.86 23.13
CA ARG A 24 -14.18 -11.10 23.55
C ARG A 24 -15.27 -11.44 22.55
N VAL A 25 -15.20 -12.64 21.99
CA VAL A 25 -16.21 -13.17 21.06
C VAL A 25 -16.96 -14.32 21.76
N VAL A 26 -18.28 -14.27 21.74
CA VAL A 26 -19.16 -15.34 22.23
C VAL A 26 -19.71 -16.06 21.01
N VAL A 27 -19.42 -17.36 20.91
CA VAL A 27 -19.87 -18.20 19.79
C VAL A 27 -20.86 -19.24 20.32
N GLU A 28 -22.07 -19.24 19.77
CA GLU A 28 -23.07 -20.27 19.97
C GLU A 28 -22.80 -21.41 18.99
N VAL A 29 -22.52 -22.61 19.53
CA VAL A 29 -22.33 -23.82 18.73
C VAL A 29 -23.57 -24.72 18.81
N PRO A 30 -23.88 -25.49 17.76
CA PRO A 30 -24.94 -26.50 17.83
C PRO A 30 -24.71 -27.49 18.98
N ILE A 31 -25.79 -27.90 19.64
CA ILE A 31 -25.71 -28.77 20.81
C ILE A 31 -25.06 -30.12 20.48
N GLU A 32 -25.14 -30.58 19.23
CA GLU A 32 -24.50 -31.82 18.78
C GLU A 32 -22.96 -31.73 18.84
N GLN A 33 -22.41 -30.51 18.77
CA GLN A 33 -20.97 -30.23 18.81
C GLN A 33 -20.46 -29.90 20.22
N HIS A 34 -21.33 -29.83 21.24
CA HIS A 34 -20.96 -29.40 22.59
C HIS A 34 -19.85 -30.23 23.24
N LYS A 35 -19.82 -31.55 22.95
CA LYS A 35 -18.84 -32.48 23.54
C LYS A 35 -17.39 -32.15 23.17
N ALA A 36 -17.17 -31.56 21.99
CA ALA A 36 -15.86 -31.11 21.55
C ALA A 36 -15.43 -29.79 22.22
N VAL A 37 -16.38 -29.01 22.75
CA VAL A 37 -16.12 -27.72 23.42
C VAL A 37 -15.95 -27.88 24.93
N THR A 38 -16.71 -28.79 25.55
CA THR A 38 -16.72 -28.99 27.01
C THR A 38 -15.45 -29.61 27.57
N ASN A 39 -14.62 -30.25 26.75
CA ASN A 39 -13.30 -30.75 27.18
C ASN A 39 -12.24 -29.63 27.30
N GLY A 40 -12.59 -28.40 26.92
CA GLY A 40 -11.80 -27.21 27.14
C GLY A 40 -10.60 -27.09 26.20
N PHE A 41 -10.54 -25.98 25.46
CA PHE A 41 -9.36 -25.54 24.72
C PHE A 41 -8.39 -24.82 25.66
N TRP A 42 -8.01 -25.47 26.76
CA TRP A 42 -7.00 -24.93 27.67
C TRP A 42 -5.63 -25.08 26.99
N ASP A 43 -4.91 -23.97 26.82
CA ASP A 43 -3.58 -23.89 26.20
C ASP A 43 -3.49 -24.30 24.71
N ALA A 44 -4.60 -24.21 23.96
CA ALA A 44 -4.60 -24.41 22.52
C ALA A 44 -4.74 -23.08 21.77
N ASP A 45 -3.92 -22.86 20.74
CA ASP A 45 -4.09 -21.76 19.80
C ASP A 45 -5.38 -21.98 18.98
N VAL A 46 -6.42 -21.20 19.28
CA VAL A 46 -7.70 -21.27 18.57
C VAL A 46 -7.67 -20.29 17.40
N LEU A 47 -7.71 -20.82 16.17
CA LEU A 47 -7.89 -20.01 14.97
C LEU A 47 -9.38 -19.67 14.78
N VAL A 48 -9.74 -18.41 15.01
CA VAL A 48 -11.11 -17.91 14.76
C VAL A 48 -11.17 -17.23 13.40
N THR A 49 -11.93 -17.83 12.48
CA THR A 49 -12.23 -17.21 11.17
C THR A 49 -13.64 -16.67 11.19
N LEU A 50 -13.80 -15.35 11.03
CA LEU A 50 -15.10 -14.70 10.96
C LEU A 50 -15.51 -14.57 9.48
N SER A 51 -16.63 -15.18 9.09
CA SER A 51 -17.21 -15.05 7.76
C SER A 51 -18.56 -14.31 7.82
N ASP A 52 -18.90 -13.58 6.77
CA ASP A 52 -20.15 -12.81 6.63
C ASP A 52 -21.34 -13.66 6.14
N GLY A 53 -21.21 -14.99 6.23
CA GLY A 53 -22.23 -15.95 5.80
C GLY A 53 -22.35 -16.15 4.29
N ARG A 54 -21.48 -15.53 3.45
CA ARG A 54 -21.53 -15.68 1.98
C ARG A 54 -20.54 -16.69 1.38
N GLN A 55 -19.75 -17.37 2.21
CA GLN A 55 -18.87 -18.44 1.75
C GLN A 55 -19.36 -19.79 2.26
N ALA A 56 -19.89 -20.60 1.35
CA ALA A 56 -20.02 -22.03 1.55
C ALA A 56 -18.65 -22.67 1.31
N TYR A 57 -18.09 -23.34 2.32
CA TYR A 57 -17.02 -24.31 2.11
C TYR A 57 -17.39 -25.61 2.82
N GLY A 58 -17.78 -26.58 2.01
CA GLY A 58 -17.87 -27.98 2.37
C GLY A 58 -16.50 -28.64 2.31
N VAL A 59 -16.36 -29.65 3.16
CA VAL A 59 -15.17 -30.49 3.37
C VAL A 59 -14.75 -31.20 2.08
N ALA A 60 -13.44 -31.40 1.93
CA ALA A 60 -12.78 -31.99 0.78
C ALA A 60 -13.37 -33.32 0.28
N LYS A 61 -13.43 -33.46 -1.05
CA LYS A 61 -12.73 -34.47 -1.90
C LYS A 61 -13.64 -34.95 -3.05
N ALA A 62 -13.30 -34.62 -4.29
CA ALA A 62 -13.63 -35.39 -5.48
C ALA A 62 -12.82 -34.90 -6.68
N GLU A 63 -12.60 -35.84 -7.60
CA GLU A 63 -11.65 -35.86 -8.71
C GLU A 63 -11.89 -34.81 -9.80
N ALA A 64 -10.89 -34.70 -10.66
CA ALA A 64 -10.83 -33.83 -11.84
C ALA A 64 -12.16 -33.79 -12.61
N ALA A 65 -12.67 -32.57 -12.78
CA ALA A 65 -13.65 -32.26 -13.79
C ALA A 65 -13.17 -30.98 -14.48
N ASP A 66 -13.11 -31.06 -15.81
CA ASP A 66 -12.78 -29.99 -16.73
C ASP A 66 -13.51 -28.69 -16.36
N VAL A 67 -12.73 -27.64 -16.08
CA VAL A 67 -13.29 -26.32 -15.83
C VAL A 67 -13.48 -25.65 -17.18
N GLU A 68 -14.71 -25.76 -17.70
CA GLU A 68 -15.23 -24.79 -18.66
C GLU A 68 -15.08 -23.38 -18.10
N GLU A 69 -14.55 -22.53 -18.96
CA GLU A 69 -14.24 -21.12 -18.80
C GLU A 69 -15.50 -20.32 -18.40
N ALA A 70 -15.70 -20.12 -17.11
CA ALA A 70 -16.71 -19.19 -16.60
C ALA A 70 -16.08 -17.79 -16.46
N ALA A 71 -16.26 -16.98 -17.49
CA ALA A 71 -15.98 -15.55 -17.44
C ALA A 71 -16.88 -14.82 -16.43
N ASP A 72 -16.29 -13.80 -15.80
CA ASP A 72 -16.95 -12.57 -15.33
C ASP A 72 -17.47 -12.48 -13.89
N ALA A 73 -16.64 -12.86 -12.92
CA ALA A 73 -16.58 -12.17 -11.63
C ALA A 73 -15.15 -11.65 -11.42
N ALA A 74 -14.93 -10.35 -11.61
CA ALA A 74 -13.63 -9.71 -11.38
C ALA A 74 -13.13 -10.02 -9.96
N GLN A 75 -12.22 -10.98 -9.84
CA GLN A 75 -11.71 -11.45 -8.56
C GLN A 75 -10.89 -10.32 -7.91
N ASP A 76 -11.34 -9.84 -6.74
CA ASP A 76 -10.70 -8.75 -6.01
C ASP A 76 -9.61 -9.29 -5.06
N TYR A 77 -8.35 -9.04 -5.40
CA TYR A 77 -7.18 -9.39 -4.57
C TYR A 77 -6.73 -8.25 -3.66
N GLY A 78 -7.59 -7.27 -3.38
CA GLY A 78 -7.27 -6.07 -2.62
C GLY A 78 -6.62 -6.33 -1.26
N ALA A 79 -7.01 -7.41 -0.57
CA ALA A 79 -6.39 -7.82 0.69
C ALA A 79 -4.89 -8.15 0.53
N TYR A 80 -4.48 -8.81 -0.56
CA TYR A 80 -3.09 -9.10 -0.86
C TYR A 80 -2.31 -7.81 -1.09
N TYR A 81 -2.80 -6.94 -1.98
CA TYR A 81 -2.10 -5.69 -2.29
C TYR A 81 -2.02 -4.72 -1.11
N GLN A 82 -2.96 -4.77 -0.16
CA GLN A 82 -2.82 -4.04 1.12
C GLN A 82 -1.59 -4.48 1.92
N THR A 83 -1.18 -5.74 1.84
CA THR A 83 0.03 -6.22 2.54
C THR A 83 1.32 -5.63 1.97
N LEU A 84 1.37 -5.30 0.67
CA LEU A 84 2.53 -4.63 0.05
C LEU A 84 2.78 -3.26 0.69
N TYR A 85 1.72 -2.47 0.96
CA TYR A 85 1.86 -1.19 1.65
C TYR A 85 2.31 -1.36 3.09
N LYS A 86 1.66 -2.27 3.83
CA LYS A 86 1.96 -2.51 5.26
C LYS A 86 3.39 -3.01 5.48
N LYS A 87 3.95 -3.74 4.51
CA LYS A 87 5.32 -4.27 4.57
C LYS A 87 6.35 -3.37 3.89
N GLY A 88 5.95 -2.20 3.40
CA GLY A 88 6.88 -1.22 2.84
C GLY A 88 7.49 -1.62 1.51
N PHE A 89 6.84 -2.49 0.73
CA PHE A 89 7.35 -2.94 -0.59
C PHE A 89 7.64 -1.75 -1.52
N PHE A 90 6.77 -0.74 -1.52
CA PHE A 90 6.92 0.48 -2.31
C PHE A 90 8.09 1.39 -1.86
N ASN A 91 8.68 1.13 -0.69
CA ASN A 91 9.85 1.84 -0.19
C ASN A 91 11.16 1.11 -0.48
N ASN A 92 11.14 -0.03 -1.18
CA ASN A 92 12.34 -0.75 -1.56
C ASN A 92 13.05 -0.05 -2.73
N PRO A 93 14.30 0.44 -2.59
CA PRO A 93 15.03 1.08 -3.67
C PRO A 93 15.19 0.19 -4.91
N SER A 94 15.39 -1.12 -4.74
CA SER A 94 15.49 -2.07 -5.85
C SER A 94 14.24 -2.06 -6.74
N LEU A 95 13.05 -1.88 -6.13
CA LEU A 95 11.81 -1.77 -6.90
C LEU A 95 11.82 -0.50 -7.76
N TRP A 96 12.33 0.62 -7.24
CA TRP A 96 12.30 1.89 -7.97
C TRP A 96 13.08 1.80 -9.28
N PHE A 97 14.28 1.19 -9.23
CA PHE A 97 15.11 0.97 -10.42
C PHE A 97 14.55 -0.06 -11.39
N VAL A 98 13.79 -1.05 -10.91
CA VAL A 98 13.07 -2.01 -11.78
C VAL A 98 11.92 -1.32 -12.51
N ILE A 99 11.25 -0.37 -11.86
CA ILE A 99 10.09 0.32 -12.42
C ILE A 99 10.48 1.31 -13.52
N GLY A 100 11.62 2.00 -13.38
CA GLY A 100 12.11 2.92 -14.38
C GLY A 100 13.30 3.73 -13.88
N SER A 101 13.84 4.60 -14.74
CA SER A 101 14.92 5.51 -14.37
C SER A 101 14.42 6.69 -13.53
N ASP A 102 15.33 7.33 -12.79
CA ASP A 102 15.03 8.57 -12.08
C ASP A 102 14.56 9.66 -13.07
N GLU A 103 15.15 9.74 -14.26
CA GLU A 103 14.71 10.68 -15.30
C GLU A 103 13.24 10.46 -15.69
N ALA A 104 12.81 9.20 -15.89
CA ALA A 104 11.42 8.88 -16.18
C ALA A 104 10.49 9.27 -15.01
N TYR A 105 10.93 9.05 -13.77
CA TYR A 105 10.22 9.51 -12.58
C TYR A 105 10.11 11.03 -12.52
N GLN A 106 11.19 11.76 -12.84
CA GLN A 106 11.16 13.21 -12.87
C GLN A 106 10.19 13.74 -13.94
N GLN A 107 10.19 13.16 -15.14
CA GLN A 107 9.25 13.55 -16.19
C GLN A 107 7.80 13.27 -15.81
N TRP A 108 7.53 12.08 -15.27
CA TRP A 108 6.21 11.75 -14.74
C TRP A 108 5.79 12.73 -13.64
N THR A 109 6.71 13.11 -12.76
CA THR A 109 6.41 14.06 -11.69
C THR A 109 6.02 15.43 -12.26
N ARG A 110 6.72 15.92 -13.29
CA ARG A 110 6.43 17.22 -13.91
C ARG A 110 5.04 17.30 -14.56
N SER A 111 4.41 16.19 -14.92
CA SER A 111 3.04 16.18 -15.46
C SER A 111 1.95 16.12 -14.40
N ARG A 112 2.32 16.03 -13.11
CA ARG A 112 1.38 16.01 -11.99
C ARG A 112 1.07 17.42 -11.51
N PRO A 113 -0.13 17.66 -10.96
CA PRO A 113 -0.41 18.92 -10.27
C PRO A 113 0.49 19.07 -9.04
N SER A 114 0.75 20.33 -8.67
CA SER A 114 1.55 20.69 -7.52
C SER A 114 1.12 19.97 -6.24
N ALA A 115 2.09 19.49 -5.47
CA ALA A 115 1.86 18.86 -4.17
C ALA A 115 1.32 19.83 -3.11
N ILE A 116 1.47 21.15 -3.29
CA ILE A 116 1.04 22.17 -2.32
C ILE A 116 -0.37 22.66 -2.65
N SER A 117 -0.57 23.11 -3.90
CA SER A 117 -1.80 23.79 -4.35
C SER A 117 -2.72 22.94 -5.22
N ASN A 118 -2.27 21.77 -5.67
CA ASN A 118 -2.99 20.91 -6.61
C ASN A 118 -3.31 21.60 -7.95
N LYS A 119 -2.42 22.50 -8.40
CA LYS A 119 -2.50 23.23 -9.69
C LYS A 119 -1.23 22.99 -10.52
N GLY A 120 -1.28 23.26 -11.83
CA GLY A 120 -0.09 23.28 -12.70
C GLY A 120 0.10 24.65 -13.35
N ASP A 121 1.28 24.89 -13.93
CA ASP A 121 1.54 26.07 -14.75
C ASP A 121 1.30 25.74 -16.21
N TRP A 122 0.56 26.59 -16.93
CA TRP A 122 0.31 26.38 -18.34
C TRP A 122 1.57 26.69 -19.16
N VAL A 123 2.02 25.76 -20.00
CA VAL A 123 3.16 25.94 -20.88
C VAL A 123 2.67 25.97 -22.33
N GLU A 124 2.63 27.16 -22.93
CA GLU A 124 2.08 27.39 -24.28
C GLU A 124 2.76 26.53 -25.36
N GLU A 125 4.08 26.36 -25.28
CA GLU A 125 4.89 25.64 -26.28
C GLU A 125 4.48 24.18 -26.46
N ILE A 126 4.01 23.54 -25.38
CA ILE A 126 3.58 22.14 -25.38
C ILE A 126 2.06 21.98 -25.23
N GLY A 127 1.33 23.07 -24.99
CA GLY A 127 -0.12 23.06 -24.82
C GLY A 127 -0.60 22.26 -23.60
N GLU A 128 0.21 22.18 -22.55
CA GLU A 128 -0.08 21.35 -21.37
C GLU A 128 0.25 22.08 -20.06
N TYR A 129 -0.42 21.66 -18.98
CA TYR A 129 -0.03 22.06 -17.63
C TYR A 129 1.19 21.27 -17.18
N ARG A 130 2.22 21.97 -16.68
CA ARG A 130 3.45 21.37 -16.18
C ARG A 130 3.84 21.99 -14.84
N CYS A 131 4.44 21.16 -13.99
CA CYS A 131 5.12 21.59 -12.78
C CYS A 131 6.63 21.38 -12.92
N GLU A 132 7.40 22.05 -12.05
CA GLU A 132 8.81 21.80 -11.87
C GLU A 132 9.05 20.60 -10.93
N TYR A 133 10.20 19.95 -11.10
CA TYR A 133 10.64 18.87 -10.22
C TYR A 133 11.48 19.44 -9.08
N ALA A 134 10.83 19.72 -7.95
CA ALA A 134 11.46 20.22 -6.75
C ALA A 134 12.09 19.07 -5.95
N HIS A 135 13.40 19.06 -5.81
CA HIS A 135 14.11 18.01 -5.08
C HIS A 135 13.91 18.16 -3.57
N VAL A 136 13.51 17.07 -2.91
CA VAL A 136 13.47 17.00 -1.46
C VAL A 136 14.86 16.56 -0.98
N ARG A 137 15.70 17.55 -0.68
CA ARG A 137 17.10 17.35 -0.28
C ARG A 137 17.21 17.15 1.22
N ARG A 138 18.12 16.29 1.66
CA ARG A 138 18.44 16.10 3.09
C ARG A 138 19.95 16.17 3.29
N VAL A 139 20.36 16.63 4.47
CA VAL A 139 21.79 16.64 4.86
C VAL A 139 22.12 15.23 5.33
N ALA A 140 22.96 14.52 4.58
CA ALA A 140 23.48 13.24 5.05
C ALA A 140 24.35 13.48 6.30
N ALA A 141 24.01 12.81 7.41
CA ALA A 141 24.79 12.75 8.66
C ALA A 141 25.18 14.11 9.29
N GLY A 142 24.40 15.17 9.08
CA GLY A 142 24.60 16.47 9.76
C GLY A 142 25.85 17.27 9.35
N SER A 143 26.68 16.74 8.43
CA SER A 143 27.96 17.34 8.04
C SER A 143 27.94 17.95 6.63
N GLY A 144 26.96 18.82 6.38
CA GLY A 144 27.06 19.88 5.37
C GLY A 144 27.40 19.46 3.94
N THR A 145 26.46 18.86 3.23
CA THR A 145 26.06 19.20 1.84
C THR A 145 24.74 18.48 1.59
N ALA A 146 23.68 19.19 1.24
CA ALA A 146 22.39 18.59 0.97
C ALA A 146 22.50 17.74 -0.32
N SER A 147 22.42 16.41 -0.20
CA SER A 147 22.43 15.53 -1.36
C SER A 147 21.07 15.61 -2.07
N LYS A 148 21.08 15.38 -3.39
CA LYS A 148 19.86 15.21 -4.19
C LYS A 148 19.63 13.71 -4.36
N PRO A 149 18.85 13.06 -3.47
CA PRO A 149 18.56 11.64 -3.63
C PRO A 149 17.71 11.40 -4.88
N GLU A 150 17.98 10.30 -5.56
CA GLU A 150 17.13 9.79 -6.63
C GLU A 150 15.73 9.45 -6.07
N TYR A 151 14.72 9.57 -6.92
CA TYR A 151 13.31 9.32 -6.61
C TYR A 151 12.80 10.12 -5.40
N SER A 152 13.36 11.31 -5.19
CA SER A 152 13.08 12.19 -4.05
C SER A 152 12.82 13.62 -4.51
N GLY A 153 11.69 13.81 -5.17
CA GLY A 153 11.20 15.12 -5.56
C GLY A 153 9.69 15.15 -5.70
N LEU A 154 9.20 16.37 -5.88
CA LEU A 154 7.79 16.71 -5.88
C LEU A 154 7.46 17.67 -7.02
N PRO A 155 6.23 17.59 -7.57
CA PRO A 155 5.73 18.60 -8.48
C PRO A 155 5.44 19.87 -7.69
N LEU A 156 6.04 20.98 -8.08
CA LEU A 156 5.67 22.32 -7.60
C LEU A 156 5.48 23.23 -8.81
N ARG A 157 4.57 24.20 -8.70
CA ARG A 157 4.53 25.30 -9.67
C ARG A 157 5.81 26.13 -9.57
N HIS A 158 6.17 26.82 -10.64
CA HIS A 158 7.33 27.70 -10.69
C HIS A 158 7.34 28.70 -9.53
N GLU A 159 6.21 29.37 -9.29
CA GLU A 159 6.06 30.32 -8.18
C GLU A 159 6.28 29.67 -6.81
N GLU A 160 5.78 28.45 -6.62
CA GLU A 160 5.91 27.71 -5.36
C GLU A 160 7.34 27.25 -5.11
N HIS A 161 8.01 26.75 -6.15
CA HIS A 161 9.39 26.31 -6.08
C HIS A 161 10.34 27.51 -5.88
N ALA A 162 10.09 28.62 -6.57
CA ALA A 162 10.79 29.88 -6.32
C ALA A 162 10.58 30.38 -4.89
N LEU A 163 9.34 30.32 -4.39
CA LEU A 163 9.04 30.69 -3.02
C LEU A 163 9.74 29.78 -2.00
N GLN A 164 9.78 28.46 -2.25
CA GLN A 164 10.54 27.50 -1.45
C GLN A 164 12.03 27.85 -1.41
N HIS A 165 12.62 28.26 -2.54
CA HIS A 165 14.01 28.72 -2.58
C HIS A 165 14.25 29.98 -1.73
N SER A 166 13.28 30.89 -1.70
CA SER A 166 13.40 32.15 -0.96
C SER A 166 13.09 32.06 0.54
N LEU A 167 12.06 31.30 0.93
CA LEU A 167 11.55 31.23 2.31
C LEU A 167 11.86 29.90 3.01
N GLY A 168 12.43 28.93 2.29
CA GLY A 168 12.58 27.56 2.76
C GLY A 168 11.26 26.76 2.77
N GLU A 169 11.36 25.47 3.10
CA GLU A 169 10.23 24.52 3.13
C GLU A 169 9.11 24.97 4.08
N MET A 170 9.44 25.49 5.26
CA MET A 170 8.44 25.95 6.23
C MET A 170 7.70 27.20 5.71
N GLY A 171 8.43 28.17 5.19
CA GLY A 171 7.85 29.45 4.75
C GLY A 171 6.91 29.29 3.57
N VAL A 172 7.25 28.46 2.57
CA VAL A 172 6.33 28.16 1.45
C VAL A 172 5.07 27.45 1.94
N LEU A 173 5.17 26.51 2.88
CA LEU A 173 3.98 25.81 3.41
C LEU A 173 3.07 26.77 4.19
N GLN A 174 3.63 27.65 5.01
CA GLN A 174 2.87 28.68 5.74
C GLN A 174 2.21 29.68 4.79
N HIS A 175 2.91 30.10 3.73
CA HIS A 175 2.36 30.99 2.71
C HIS A 175 1.10 30.40 2.05
N TYR A 176 1.09 29.09 1.83
CA TYR A 176 -0.06 28.35 1.29
C TYR A 176 -1.04 27.85 2.36
N GLY A 177 -1.01 28.43 3.57
CA GLY A 177 -1.98 28.19 4.63
C GLY A 177 -1.89 26.82 5.29
N LYS A 178 -0.75 26.13 5.22
CA LYS A 178 -0.53 24.89 5.96
C LYS A 178 -0.15 25.22 7.40
N ASN A 179 -0.76 24.51 8.35
CA ASN A 179 -0.46 24.63 9.77
C ASN A 179 0.85 23.88 10.12
N ILE A 180 1.98 24.53 9.84
CA ILE A 180 3.33 24.04 10.13
C ILE A 180 4.01 25.05 11.06
N ASN A 181 4.46 24.60 12.22
CA ASN A 181 5.01 25.45 13.27
C ASN A 181 6.53 25.28 13.45
N THR A 182 7.11 24.21 12.89
CA THR A 182 8.55 23.95 13.02
C THR A 182 9.18 23.56 11.68
N PRO A 183 10.50 23.82 11.49
CA PRO A 183 11.24 23.32 10.33
C PRO A 183 11.21 21.78 10.22
N SER A 184 11.16 21.07 11.35
CA SER A 184 11.07 19.60 11.37
C SER A 184 9.72 19.10 10.83
N GLU A 185 8.62 19.77 11.19
CA GLU A 185 7.30 19.47 10.63
C GLU A 185 7.26 19.73 9.12
N ALA A 186 7.88 20.82 8.65
CA ALA A 186 8.01 21.10 7.22
C ALA A 186 8.79 19.99 6.50
N ALA A 187 9.94 19.59 7.05
CA ALA A 187 10.76 18.53 6.49
C ALA A 187 10.01 17.19 6.43
N ALA A 188 9.31 16.82 7.50
CA ALA A 188 8.49 15.61 7.54
C ALA A 188 7.35 15.67 6.50
N TRP A 189 6.76 16.84 6.27
CA TRP A 189 5.74 17.03 5.26
C TRP A 189 6.29 16.78 3.84
N PHE A 190 7.42 17.38 3.50
CA PHE A 190 8.06 17.18 2.18
C PHE A 190 8.52 15.74 1.97
N GLU A 191 9.09 15.08 2.99
CA GLU A 191 9.48 13.67 2.94
C GLU A 191 8.28 12.75 2.69
N LYS A 192 7.21 12.95 3.47
CA LYS A 192 5.98 12.19 3.32
C LYS A 192 5.42 12.36 1.92
N LYS A 193 5.36 13.59 1.43
CA LYS A 193 4.84 13.88 0.09
C LYS A 193 5.70 13.26 -1.00
N ALA A 194 7.03 13.34 -0.89
CA ALA A 194 7.92 12.70 -1.86
C ALA A 194 7.72 11.18 -1.90
N ALA A 195 7.55 10.54 -0.74
CA ALA A 195 7.24 9.11 -0.66
C ALA A 195 5.87 8.77 -1.26
N GLU A 196 4.85 9.59 -1.03
CA GLU A 196 3.53 9.45 -1.66
C GLU A 196 3.61 9.59 -3.18
N ASN A 197 4.35 10.59 -3.69
CA ASN A 197 4.53 10.84 -5.12
C ASN A 197 5.26 9.69 -5.81
N ARG A 198 6.36 9.20 -5.22
CA ARG A 198 7.07 8.01 -5.71
C ARG A 198 6.19 6.76 -5.70
N THR A 199 5.43 6.55 -4.62
CA THR A 199 4.50 5.41 -4.54
C THR A 199 3.43 5.49 -5.63
N ALA A 200 2.92 6.69 -5.93
CA ALA A 200 1.95 6.91 -7.00
C ALA A 200 2.56 6.63 -8.39
N TRP A 201 3.80 7.05 -8.64
CA TRP A 201 4.52 6.72 -9.87
C TRP A 201 4.70 5.21 -10.05
N ILE A 202 5.13 4.51 -8.99
CA ILE A 202 5.30 3.05 -9.02
C ILE A 202 3.98 2.35 -9.37
N LYS A 203 2.86 2.79 -8.77
CA LYS A 203 1.56 2.20 -9.10
C LYS A 203 1.16 2.46 -10.54
N ASP A 204 1.33 3.69 -11.02
CA ASP A 204 1.02 4.05 -12.40
C ASP A 204 1.83 3.21 -13.41
N ALA A 205 3.11 2.98 -13.11
CA ALA A 205 3.96 2.12 -13.92
C ALA A 205 3.53 0.64 -13.86
N LEU A 206 3.19 0.12 -12.67
CA LEU A 206 2.69 -1.25 -12.51
C LEU A 206 1.35 -1.45 -13.21
N HIS A 207 0.43 -0.48 -13.13
CA HIS A 207 -0.85 -0.50 -13.86
C HIS A 207 -0.62 -0.63 -15.37
N ARG A 208 0.31 0.16 -15.92
CA ARG A 208 0.70 0.06 -17.33
C ARG A 208 1.37 -1.27 -17.66
N LEU A 209 2.23 -1.78 -16.79
CA LEU A 209 2.95 -3.05 -16.98
C LEU A 209 1.99 -4.25 -17.04
N PHE A 210 0.99 -4.28 -16.17
CA PHE A 210 -0.01 -5.35 -16.12
C PHE A 210 -1.23 -5.08 -17.02
N GLY A 211 -1.32 -3.90 -17.65
CA GLY A 211 -2.47 -3.53 -18.48
C GLY A 211 -3.78 -3.42 -17.70
N VAL A 212 -3.73 -3.01 -16.43
CA VAL A 212 -4.90 -2.94 -15.54
C VAL A 212 -5.12 -1.53 -14.98
N GLU A 213 -6.37 -1.20 -14.65
CA GLU A 213 -6.69 0.04 -13.93
C GLU A 213 -6.41 -0.05 -12.43
N SER A 214 -6.38 -1.27 -11.89
CA SER A 214 -6.15 -1.53 -10.48
C SER A 214 -5.35 -2.80 -10.29
N LEU A 215 -4.26 -2.73 -9.52
CA LEU A 215 -3.51 -3.93 -9.16
C LEU A 215 -4.35 -4.99 -8.43
N LYS A 216 -5.49 -4.60 -7.84
CA LYS A 216 -6.40 -5.53 -7.18
C LYS A 216 -6.96 -6.59 -8.12
N THR A 217 -6.94 -6.37 -9.43
CA THR A 217 -7.41 -7.35 -10.42
C THR A 217 -6.29 -8.26 -10.92
N VAL A 218 -5.04 -8.03 -10.52
CA VAL A 218 -3.88 -8.83 -10.92
C VAL A 218 -3.72 -9.99 -9.94
N PRO A 219 -3.79 -11.25 -10.39
CA PRO A 219 -3.57 -12.42 -9.56
C PRO A 219 -2.25 -12.32 -8.76
N PRO A 220 -2.24 -12.64 -7.44
CA PRO A 220 -1.03 -12.59 -6.63
C PRO A 220 0.09 -13.47 -7.17
N SER A 221 -0.24 -14.61 -7.81
CA SER A 221 0.72 -15.49 -8.48
C SER A 221 1.42 -14.79 -9.65
N GLU A 222 0.67 -14.11 -10.51
CA GLU A 222 1.21 -13.37 -11.65
C GLU A 222 2.14 -12.24 -11.18
N PHE A 223 1.73 -11.51 -10.14
CA PHE A 223 2.57 -10.48 -9.53
C PHE A 223 3.84 -11.07 -8.91
N ALA A 224 3.72 -12.24 -8.26
CA ALA A 224 4.85 -12.94 -7.67
C ALA A 224 5.85 -13.44 -8.71
N ASP A 225 5.36 -13.95 -9.84
CA ASP A 225 6.18 -14.38 -10.98
C ASP A 225 6.93 -13.19 -11.59
N TRP A 226 6.23 -12.06 -11.80
CA TRP A 226 6.86 -10.81 -12.25
C TRP A 226 7.96 -10.36 -11.28
N ALA A 227 7.67 -10.34 -9.97
CA ALA A 227 8.63 -9.93 -8.96
C ALA A 227 9.83 -10.89 -8.89
N LYS A 228 9.62 -12.20 -9.12
CA LYS A 228 10.70 -13.19 -9.21
C LYS A 228 11.60 -12.96 -10.41
N ALA A 229 11.03 -12.71 -11.58
CA ALA A 229 11.79 -12.38 -12.79
C ALA A 229 12.65 -11.12 -12.62
N ASN A 230 12.24 -10.19 -11.76
CA ASN A 230 12.94 -8.93 -11.50
C ASN A 230 13.77 -8.94 -10.21
N GLY A 231 13.98 -10.09 -9.57
CA GLY A 231 14.80 -10.20 -8.35
C GLY A 231 14.19 -9.57 -7.08
N LEU A 232 12.89 -9.30 -7.09
CA LEU A 232 12.13 -8.67 -5.99
C LEU A 232 11.37 -9.68 -5.12
N TYR A 233 11.36 -10.97 -5.47
CA TYR A 233 10.60 -12.01 -4.77
C TYR A 233 10.89 -12.07 -3.26
N ALA A 234 12.15 -11.88 -2.87
CA ALA A 234 12.55 -11.88 -1.46
C ALA A 234 11.83 -10.77 -0.66
N ALA A 235 11.60 -9.61 -1.30
CA ALA A 235 10.94 -8.45 -0.72
C ALA A 235 9.40 -8.58 -0.66
N LEU A 236 8.81 -9.60 -1.30
CA LEU A 236 7.38 -9.83 -1.23
C LEU A 236 6.94 -10.27 0.18
N PRO A 237 5.77 -9.82 0.65
CA PRO A 237 5.11 -10.38 1.83
C PRO A 237 4.86 -11.88 1.67
N ALA A 238 4.80 -12.59 2.80
CA ALA A 238 4.50 -14.03 2.80
C ALA A 238 3.16 -14.36 2.13
N ALA A 239 2.21 -13.44 2.08
CA ALA A 239 0.94 -13.64 1.38
C ALA A 239 1.09 -13.83 -0.15
N PHE A 240 2.21 -13.43 -0.75
CA PHE A 240 2.49 -13.60 -2.19
C PHE A 240 3.41 -14.80 -2.49
N LYS A 241 3.78 -15.57 -1.46
CA LYS A 241 4.72 -16.70 -1.55
C LYS A 241 3.99 -18.00 -1.27
#